data_AF-A0A6B9YV60-F1
#
_entry.id   AF-A0A6B9YV60-F1
#
_cell.length_a   1.000
_cell.length_b   1.000
_cell.length_c   1.000
_cell.angle_alpha   90.00
_cell.angle_beta   90.00
_cell.angle_gamma   90.00
#
_symmetry.space_group_name_H-M   'P 1'
#
loop_
_entity.id
_entity.type
_entity.pdbx_description
1 polymer ?
#
loop_
_entity_poly.entity_id
_entity_poly.type
_entity_poly.pdbx_seq_one_letter_code
_entity_poly.pdbx_strand_id
1 'polypeptide(L)'
;MNISCRRAAATVADRLRQCVSTRSKFFGLIALAAGLAITPAARADSYSFAFSGGGLSGSGVISVSNTPVPGVPGGYQITGITGTFTDSIANFTGAITGIHSTSLPSSINPDGTFLPPGSQAQGFGFSWDNLFFPDGNSPAVCPPPGPGDPEPPYPFGGGVLDIYGMLFTVEGGYNVDLWSNGVVPGFGLTYGVGDSLNGTVLNTYGEPFSGTSVDVSTAATPEPGTLLLLGTGLPGMLLVLRRKLGSAANA
;
A
#
# COMPACT_ATOMS: atom_id res chain seq x y z
N MET A 1 27.80 -40.76 -63.49
CA MET A 1 27.16 -40.46 -62.18
C MET A 1 26.19 -39.32 -62.37
N ASN A 2 24.89 -39.56 -62.13
CA ASN A 2 23.76 -38.80 -62.66
C ASN A 2 23.38 -37.56 -61.82
N ILE A 3 23.08 -36.46 -62.51
CA ILE A 3 22.74 -35.12 -61.97
C ILE A 3 21.47 -35.14 -61.09
N SER A 4 20.59 -36.13 -61.28
CA SER A 4 19.35 -36.29 -60.50
C SER A 4 19.58 -36.58 -59.01
N CYS A 5 20.73 -37.14 -58.61
CA CYS A 5 21.01 -37.43 -57.19
C CYS A 5 21.38 -36.18 -56.38
N ARG A 6 21.88 -35.11 -57.02
CA ARG A 6 22.26 -33.86 -56.33
C ARG A 6 21.07 -32.97 -55.96
N ARG A 7 19.94 -33.04 -56.69
CA ARG A 7 18.76 -32.21 -56.44
C ARG A 7 17.91 -32.70 -55.25
N ALA A 8 17.87 -34.00 -54.99
CA ALA A 8 17.13 -34.57 -53.86
C ALA A 8 17.77 -34.22 -52.50
N ALA A 9 19.10 -34.20 -52.40
CA ALA A 9 19.81 -33.89 -51.15
C ALA A 9 19.67 -32.43 -50.71
N ALA A 10 19.62 -31.47 -51.65
CA ALA A 10 19.45 -30.05 -51.35
C ALA A 10 18.04 -29.75 -50.76
N THR A 11 17.01 -30.43 -51.26
CA THR A 11 15.62 -30.22 -50.83
C THR A 11 15.34 -30.77 -49.42
N VAL A 12 16.06 -31.82 -49.01
CA VAL A 12 15.95 -32.41 -47.65
C VAL A 12 16.72 -31.57 -46.62
N ALA A 13 17.87 -30.99 -46.99
CA ALA A 13 18.64 -30.11 -46.13
C ALA A 13 17.92 -28.78 -45.82
N ASP A 14 17.16 -28.24 -46.79
CA ASP A 14 16.35 -27.03 -46.58
C ASP A 14 15.16 -27.28 -45.64
N ARG A 15 14.46 -28.41 -45.77
CA ARG A 15 13.34 -28.75 -44.88
C ARG A 15 13.78 -28.96 -43.43
N LEU A 16 14.98 -29.49 -43.21
CA LEU A 16 15.55 -29.65 -41.86
C LEU A 16 15.96 -28.30 -41.25
N ARG A 17 16.51 -27.36 -42.03
CA ARG A 17 16.82 -26.00 -41.56
C ARG A 17 15.56 -25.18 -41.21
N GLN A 18 14.50 -25.34 -41.98
CA GLN A 18 13.20 -24.67 -41.72
C GLN A 18 12.51 -25.18 -40.44
N CYS A 19 12.65 -26.47 -40.12
CA CYS A 19 12.05 -27.07 -38.91
C CYS A 19 12.78 -26.67 -37.60
N VAL A 20 14.08 -26.37 -37.68
CA VAL A 20 14.88 -25.93 -36.53
C VAL A 20 14.67 -24.44 -36.22
N SER A 21 14.45 -23.61 -37.26
CA SER A 21 14.28 -22.15 -37.14
C SER A 21 12.97 -21.73 -36.46
N THR A 22 11.87 -22.46 -36.68
CA THR A 22 10.56 -22.18 -36.06
C THR A 22 10.51 -22.58 -34.58
N ARG A 23 11.21 -23.66 -34.17
CA ARG A 23 11.28 -24.06 -32.76
C ARG A 23 12.02 -23.04 -31.89
N SER A 24 13.13 -22.48 -32.38
CA SER A 24 13.91 -21.47 -31.62
C SER A 24 13.14 -20.17 -31.36
N LYS A 25 12.31 -19.72 -32.32
CA LYS A 25 11.51 -18.49 -32.16
C LYS A 25 10.32 -18.68 -31.21
N PHE A 26 9.75 -19.89 -31.16
CA PHE A 26 8.63 -20.22 -30.27
C PHE A 26 9.06 -20.27 -28.80
N PHE A 27 10.23 -20.85 -28.50
CA PHE A 27 10.80 -20.85 -27.14
C PHE A 27 11.13 -19.45 -26.62
N GLY A 28 11.60 -18.54 -27.49
CA GLY A 28 11.89 -17.16 -27.09
C GLY A 28 10.65 -16.35 -26.69
N LEU A 29 9.49 -16.60 -27.31
CA LEU A 29 8.22 -15.95 -26.96
C LEU A 29 7.61 -16.52 -25.67
N ILE A 30 7.71 -17.83 -25.45
CA ILE A 30 7.26 -18.48 -24.21
C ILE A 30 8.13 -18.04 -23.02
N ALA A 31 9.45 -17.97 -23.18
CA ALA A 31 10.35 -17.50 -22.13
C ALA A 31 10.08 -16.03 -21.74
N LEU A 32 9.68 -15.19 -22.70
CA LEU A 32 9.33 -13.79 -22.44
C LEU A 32 7.94 -13.63 -21.80
N ALA A 33 6.95 -14.42 -22.23
CA ALA A 33 5.63 -14.47 -21.60
C ALA A 33 5.72 -14.99 -20.15
N ALA A 34 6.59 -15.99 -19.90
CA ALA A 34 6.92 -16.44 -18.55
C ALA A 34 7.63 -15.35 -17.73
N GLY A 35 8.54 -14.57 -18.33
CA GLY A 35 9.22 -13.45 -17.67
C GLY A 35 8.27 -12.32 -17.25
N LEU A 36 7.26 -11.99 -18.07
CA LEU A 36 6.20 -11.03 -17.72
C LEU A 36 5.24 -11.58 -16.65
N ALA A 37 4.93 -12.88 -16.69
CA ALA A 37 4.07 -13.54 -15.71
C ALA A 37 4.72 -13.71 -14.32
N ILE A 38 6.05 -13.57 -14.20
CA ILE A 38 6.81 -13.67 -12.94
C ILE A 38 7.23 -12.27 -12.44
N THR A 39 6.73 -11.18 -13.04
CA THR A 39 6.96 -9.86 -12.45
C THR A 39 6.22 -9.78 -11.10
N PRO A 40 6.90 -9.47 -9.98
CA PRO A 40 6.21 -9.17 -8.74
C PRO A 40 5.22 -8.04 -9.04
N ALA A 41 3.98 -8.16 -8.55
CA ALA A 41 3.05 -7.05 -8.60
C ALA A 41 3.73 -5.84 -7.94
N ALA A 42 4.00 -4.80 -8.71
CA ALA A 42 4.49 -3.54 -8.17
C ALA A 42 3.40 -2.99 -7.25
N ARG A 43 3.65 -2.98 -5.95
CA ARG A 43 2.78 -2.36 -4.94
C ARG A 43 3.16 -0.89 -4.86
N ALA A 44 2.17 0.00 -4.76
CA ALA A 44 2.45 1.41 -4.58
C ALA A 44 3.12 1.64 -3.22
N ASP A 45 4.24 2.36 -3.22
CA ASP A 45 4.96 2.80 -2.02
C ASP A 45 4.39 4.11 -1.45
N SER A 46 3.37 4.68 -2.11
CA SER A 46 2.68 5.88 -1.65
C SER A 46 1.19 5.87 -2.01
N TYR A 47 0.39 6.48 -1.15
CA TYR A 47 -1.06 6.56 -1.31
C TYR A 47 -1.50 8.00 -1.04
N SER A 48 -2.33 8.56 -1.90
CA SER A 48 -3.08 9.76 -1.54
C SER A 48 -4.08 9.41 -0.45
N PHE A 49 -4.25 10.28 0.54
CA PHE A 49 -5.28 10.15 1.55
C PHE A 49 -6.07 11.45 1.67
N ALA A 50 -7.33 11.34 2.05
CA ALA A 50 -8.13 12.48 2.48
C ALA A 50 -9.14 12.03 3.54
N PHE A 51 -9.40 12.90 4.51
CA PHE A 51 -10.45 12.73 5.50
C PHE A 51 -11.19 14.03 5.76
N SER A 52 -12.46 13.91 6.14
CA SER A 52 -13.28 15.05 6.56
C SER A 52 -14.47 14.61 7.41
N GLY A 53 -14.78 15.39 8.43
CA GLY A 53 -15.96 15.18 9.28
C GLY A 53 -15.86 15.92 10.60
N GLY A 54 -17.00 16.26 11.18
CA GLY A 54 -17.11 16.91 12.49
C GLY A 54 -16.22 18.14 12.71
N GLY A 55 -15.93 18.90 11.66
CA GLY A 55 -15.12 20.13 11.73
C GLY A 55 -13.62 19.94 11.50
N LEU A 56 -13.16 18.71 11.35
CA LEU A 56 -11.76 18.34 11.09
C LEU A 56 -11.62 17.80 9.68
N SER A 57 -10.55 18.17 9.00
CA SER A 57 -10.22 17.64 7.68
C SER A 57 -8.73 17.65 7.41
N GLY A 58 -8.30 16.75 6.53
CA GLY A 58 -6.92 16.71 6.08
C GLY A 58 -6.77 15.92 4.80
N SER A 59 -5.74 16.22 4.04
CA SER A 59 -5.46 15.52 2.79
C SER A 59 -3.99 15.61 2.42
N GLY A 60 -3.50 14.60 1.71
CA GLY A 60 -2.13 14.57 1.22
C GLY A 60 -1.69 13.21 0.75
N VAL A 61 -0.43 12.87 1.02
CA VAL A 61 0.18 11.60 0.60
C VAL A 61 0.86 10.94 1.80
N ILE A 62 0.56 9.66 2.02
CA ILE A 62 1.33 8.78 2.90
C ILE A 62 2.35 7.99 2.07
N SER A 63 3.52 7.78 2.65
CA SER A 63 4.55 6.87 2.14
C SER A 63 4.59 5.64 3.03
N VAL A 64 4.67 4.46 2.43
CA VAL A 64 4.61 3.18 3.14
C VAL A 64 5.83 2.32 2.85
N SER A 65 6.16 1.41 3.76
CA SER A 65 7.22 0.43 3.55
C SER A 65 6.88 -0.49 2.37
N ASN A 66 7.91 -0.89 1.62
CA ASN A 66 7.78 -1.85 0.53
C ASN A 66 7.71 -3.31 1.02
N THR A 67 7.98 -3.54 2.30
CA THR A 67 7.86 -4.85 2.96
C THR A 67 6.75 -4.82 4.00
N PRO A 68 5.95 -5.90 4.13
CA PRO A 68 4.99 -6.03 5.22
C PRO A 68 5.67 -6.02 6.59
N VAL A 69 4.95 -5.55 7.60
CA VAL A 69 5.42 -5.61 8.98
C VAL A 69 5.42 -7.07 9.46
N PRO A 70 6.55 -7.58 9.99
CA PRO A 70 6.62 -8.94 10.47
C PRO A 70 5.57 -9.24 11.55
N GLY A 71 4.80 -10.31 11.34
CA GLY A 71 3.77 -10.74 12.29
C GLY A 71 2.45 -9.97 12.23
N VAL A 72 2.33 -8.93 11.38
CA VAL A 72 1.06 -8.23 11.14
C VAL A 72 0.59 -8.49 9.70
N PRO A 73 -0.35 -9.44 9.48
CA PRO A 73 -0.83 -9.75 8.15
C PRO A 73 -1.46 -8.53 7.45
N GLY A 74 -0.99 -8.22 6.24
CA GLY A 74 -1.52 -7.12 5.43
C GLY A 74 -1.10 -5.72 5.87
N GLY A 75 -0.39 -5.58 6.99
CA GLY A 75 0.06 -4.30 7.52
C GLY A 75 1.39 -3.86 6.93
N TYR A 76 1.48 -2.58 6.57
CA TYR A 76 2.69 -1.89 6.11
C TYR A 76 2.97 -0.70 7.00
N GLN A 77 4.23 -0.39 7.25
CA GLN A 77 4.59 0.75 8.09
C GLN A 77 4.44 2.04 7.29
N ILE A 78 3.73 3.04 7.83
CA ILE A 78 3.76 4.40 7.31
C ILE A 78 5.10 5.02 7.72
N THR A 79 5.90 5.40 6.73
CA THR A 79 7.26 5.93 6.92
C THR A 79 7.33 7.44 6.72
N GLY A 80 6.29 8.03 6.12
CA GLY A 80 6.20 9.46 5.91
C GLY A 80 4.80 9.90 5.54
N ILE A 81 4.53 11.19 5.73
CA ILE A 81 3.26 11.82 5.40
C ILE A 81 3.51 13.29 5.10
N THR A 82 2.78 13.82 4.12
CA THR A 82 2.77 15.24 3.76
C THR A 82 1.35 15.64 3.39
N GLY A 83 1.02 16.92 3.49
CA GLY A 83 -0.32 17.39 3.17
C GLY A 83 -0.72 18.64 3.94
N THR A 84 -2.03 18.82 4.11
CA THR A 84 -2.65 19.91 4.86
C THR A 84 -3.65 19.36 5.85
N PHE A 85 -3.77 20.04 6.99
CA PHE A 85 -4.78 19.77 8.00
C PHE A 85 -5.54 21.06 8.31
N THR A 86 -6.82 20.91 8.66
CA THR A 86 -7.70 22.01 9.05
C THR A 86 -8.58 21.57 10.22
N ASP A 87 -8.57 22.39 11.28
CA ASP A 87 -9.56 22.34 12.33
C ASP A 87 -10.40 23.63 12.29
N SER A 88 -11.63 23.50 11.82
CA SER A 88 -12.57 24.61 11.73
C SER A 88 -13.13 25.03 13.10
N ILE A 89 -13.03 24.19 14.13
CA ILE A 89 -13.48 24.48 15.49
C ILE A 89 -12.47 25.42 16.16
N ALA A 90 -11.17 25.13 16.05
CA ALA A 90 -10.10 26.00 16.54
C ALA A 90 -9.71 27.13 15.57
N ASN A 91 -10.33 27.22 14.39
CA ASN A 91 -9.97 28.16 13.31
C ASN A 91 -8.51 28.05 12.87
N PHE A 92 -8.04 26.81 12.69
CA PHE A 92 -6.65 26.51 12.38
C PHE A 92 -6.51 25.79 11.02
N THR A 93 -5.44 26.10 10.30
CA THR A 93 -5.00 25.39 9.09
C THR A 93 -3.49 25.40 9.06
N GLY A 94 -2.87 24.25 8.77
CA GLY A 94 -1.43 24.11 8.72
C GLY A 94 -0.97 22.98 7.81
N ALA A 95 0.29 23.02 7.42
CA ALA A 95 0.91 21.92 6.68
C ALA A 95 1.19 20.73 7.62
N ILE A 96 1.02 19.51 7.10
CA ILE A 96 1.49 18.29 7.76
C ILE A 96 3.00 18.22 7.55
N THR A 97 3.75 18.19 8.65
CA THR A 97 5.23 18.30 8.63
C THR A 97 5.94 16.96 8.78
N GLY A 98 5.24 15.92 9.22
CA GLY A 98 5.80 14.57 9.28
C GLY A 98 4.96 13.59 10.09
N ILE A 99 5.40 12.33 10.09
CA ILE A 99 4.82 11.25 10.89
C ILE A 99 5.56 11.15 12.23
N HIS A 100 4.85 10.88 13.32
CA HIS A 100 5.49 10.55 14.60
C HIS A 100 6.00 9.12 14.56
N SER A 101 7.31 8.97 14.40
CA SER A 101 7.93 7.65 14.26
C SER A 101 7.72 6.75 15.49
N THR A 102 7.51 5.46 15.23
CA THR A 102 7.38 4.40 16.22
C THR A 102 8.32 3.24 15.89
N SER A 103 8.63 2.42 16.89
CA SER A 103 9.09 1.06 16.59
C SER A 103 7.98 0.25 15.95
N LEU A 104 8.32 -0.79 15.21
CA LEU A 104 7.34 -1.77 14.77
C LEU A 104 6.68 -2.46 15.98
N PRO A 105 5.44 -2.94 15.85
CA PRO A 105 4.83 -3.84 16.81
C PRO A 105 5.79 -4.96 17.21
N SER A 106 5.94 -5.14 18.52
CA SER A 106 6.78 -6.19 19.11
C SER A 106 5.94 -6.96 20.11
N SER A 107 6.30 -8.22 20.38
CA SER A 107 5.50 -9.11 21.25
C SER A 107 4.07 -9.33 20.76
N ILE A 108 3.91 -9.54 19.44
CA ILE A 108 2.62 -9.90 18.83
C ILE A 108 2.18 -11.27 19.36
N ASN A 109 0.98 -11.31 19.93
CA ASN A 109 0.38 -12.53 20.47
C ASN A 109 0.08 -13.54 19.35
N PRO A 110 -0.07 -14.84 19.67
CA PRO A 110 -0.43 -15.85 18.67
C PRO A 110 -1.74 -15.59 17.91
N ASP A 111 -2.65 -14.79 18.50
CA ASP A 111 -3.90 -14.36 17.89
C ASP A 111 -3.77 -13.09 17.02
N GLY A 112 -2.56 -12.54 16.88
CA GLY A 112 -2.27 -11.34 16.09
C GLY A 112 -2.45 -10.02 16.84
N THR A 113 -2.87 -10.05 18.11
CA THR A 113 -3.04 -8.84 18.92
C THR A 113 -1.71 -8.31 19.46
N PHE A 114 -1.61 -7.00 19.69
CA PHE A 114 -0.41 -6.35 20.24
C PHE A 114 -0.75 -5.01 20.91
N LEU A 115 0.12 -4.58 21.83
CA LEU A 115 0.03 -3.24 22.41
C LEU A 115 0.64 -2.21 21.44
N PRO A 116 0.09 -0.98 21.39
CA PRO A 116 0.56 0.03 20.46
C PRO A 116 2.01 0.41 20.82
N PRO A 117 2.93 0.48 19.84
CA PRO A 117 4.30 0.94 20.08
C PRO A 117 4.38 2.40 20.54
N GLY A 118 3.48 3.25 20.05
CA GLY A 118 3.30 4.63 20.50
C GLY A 118 2.20 4.74 21.54
N SER A 119 2.40 5.58 22.57
CA SER A 119 1.44 5.69 23.68
C SER A 119 1.24 7.11 24.19
N GLN A 120 0.11 7.31 24.86
CA GLN A 120 -0.27 8.60 25.45
C GLN A 120 0.79 9.11 26.44
N ALA A 121 1.51 8.20 27.10
CA ALA A 121 2.59 8.50 28.03
C ALA A 121 3.76 9.28 27.40
N GLN A 122 3.86 9.29 26.07
CA GLN A 122 4.85 10.08 25.33
C GLN A 122 4.45 11.56 25.16
N GLY A 123 3.30 11.97 25.72
CA GLY A 123 2.89 13.37 25.82
C GLY A 123 2.05 13.88 24.66
N PHE A 124 1.48 13.00 23.84
CA PHE A 124 0.65 13.39 22.67
C PHE A 124 -0.85 13.24 22.91
N GLY A 125 -1.25 12.48 23.94
CA GLY A 125 -2.65 12.18 24.24
C GLY A 125 -3.26 11.04 23.41
N PHE A 126 -2.48 10.41 22.53
CA PHE A 126 -2.92 9.34 21.61
C PHE A 126 -2.07 8.09 21.74
N SER A 127 -2.57 6.97 21.22
CA SER A 127 -1.83 5.70 21.08
C SER A 127 -1.84 5.29 19.62
N TRP A 128 -0.68 4.97 19.06
CA TRP A 128 -0.53 4.77 17.63
C TRP A 128 0.51 3.72 17.28
N ASP A 129 0.43 3.17 16.08
CA ASP A 129 1.41 2.23 15.55
C ASP A 129 1.90 2.58 14.14
N ASN A 130 1.19 3.46 13.44
CA ASN A 130 1.44 3.88 12.07
C ASN A 130 1.36 2.73 11.05
N LEU A 131 0.39 1.82 11.21
CA LEU A 131 0.15 0.76 10.26
C LEU A 131 -0.90 1.12 9.21
N PHE A 132 -0.61 0.77 7.96
CA PHE A 132 -1.48 0.95 6.82
C PHE A 132 -1.88 -0.39 6.19
N PHE A 133 -3.18 -0.55 5.95
CA PHE A 133 -3.80 -1.74 5.39
C PHE A 133 -4.46 -1.39 4.05
N PRO A 134 -3.71 -1.36 2.93
CA PRO A 134 -4.20 -0.88 1.64
C PRO A 134 -5.41 -1.65 1.10
N ASP A 135 -5.60 -2.90 1.53
CA ASP A 135 -6.72 -3.74 1.12
C ASP A 135 -7.98 -3.50 1.99
N GLY A 136 -7.93 -2.55 2.93
CA GLY A 136 -9.07 -2.15 3.77
C GLY A 136 -9.47 -3.19 4.82
N ASN A 137 -8.55 -4.08 5.19
CA ASN A 137 -8.78 -5.25 6.02
C ASN A 137 -7.96 -5.26 7.32
N SER A 138 -7.79 -4.10 7.96
CA SER A 138 -7.08 -4.03 9.23
C SER A 138 -7.66 -5.01 10.27
N PRO A 139 -6.82 -5.72 11.04
CA PRO A 139 -7.29 -6.68 12.03
C PRO A 139 -7.79 -5.98 13.31
N ALA A 140 -8.51 -6.72 14.15
CA ALA A 140 -8.72 -6.31 15.54
C ALA A 140 -7.42 -6.57 16.32
N VAL A 141 -6.72 -5.50 16.69
CA VAL A 141 -5.33 -5.57 17.23
C VAL A 141 -5.25 -5.47 18.75
N CYS A 142 -6.31 -5.02 19.42
CA CYS A 142 -6.30 -4.87 20.88
C CYS A 142 -6.23 -6.23 21.59
N PRO A 143 -5.22 -6.46 22.44
CA PRO A 143 -5.16 -7.67 23.25
C PRO A 143 -6.35 -7.75 24.21
N PRO A 144 -6.70 -8.96 24.68
CA PRO A 144 -7.64 -9.11 25.77
C PRO A 144 -7.23 -8.27 26.98
N PRO A 145 -8.20 -7.63 27.66
CA PRO A 145 -8.00 -6.88 28.88
C PRO A 145 -7.26 -7.75 29.92
N GLY A 146 -6.39 -7.12 30.71
CA GLY A 146 -5.66 -7.81 31.77
C GLY A 146 -6.61 -8.35 32.85
N PRO A 147 -6.17 -9.34 33.67
CA PRO A 147 -6.99 -9.83 34.77
C PRO A 147 -7.45 -8.69 35.70
N GLY A 148 -8.77 -8.46 35.78
CA GLY A 148 -9.38 -7.43 36.63
C GLY A 148 -9.72 -6.11 35.92
N ASP A 149 -9.43 -5.99 34.63
CA ASP A 149 -9.92 -4.87 33.81
C ASP A 149 -11.38 -5.13 33.41
N PRO A 150 -12.32 -4.21 33.73
CA PRO A 150 -13.75 -4.41 33.50
C PRO A 150 -14.17 -4.31 32.04
N GLU A 151 -13.33 -3.74 31.16
CA GLU A 151 -13.69 -3.48 29.77
C GLU A 151 -13.40 -4.69 28.87
N PRO A 152 -14.36 -5.14 28.02
CA PRO A 152 -14.09 -6.20 27.05
C PRO A 152 -13.06 -5.76 26.00
N PRO A 153 -12.32 -6.69 25.38
CA PRO A 153 -11.39 -6.33 24.31
C PRO A 153 -12.14 -5.68 23.16
N TYR A 154 -11.54 -4.64 22.58
CA TYR A 154 -12.08 -4.00 21.38
C TYR A 154 -12.07 -5.00 20.21
N PRO A 155 -13.24 -5.50 19.75
CA PRO A 155 -13.29 -6.69 18.91
C PRO A 155 -13.37 -6.35 17.41
N PHE A 156 -13.32 -5.07 17.05
CA PHE A 156 -13.57 -4.62 15.69
C PHE A 156 -12.27 -4.32 14.95
N GLY A 157 -12.26 -4.72 13.67
CA GLY A 157 -11.23 -4.39 12.70
C GLY A 157 -11.88 -4.04 11.35
N GLY A 158 -11.08 -3.56 10.42
CA GLY A 158 -11.47 -3.18 9.07
C GLY A 158 -11.09 -1.74 8.75
N GLY A 159 -11.03 -1.42 7.47
CA GLY A 159 -10.53 -0.14 7.00
C GLY A 159 -9.03 -0.15 6.74
N VAL A 160 -8.53 1.01 6.34
CA VAL A 160 -7.14 1.18 5.86
C VAL A 160 -6.14 1.51 6.96
N LEU A 161 -6.65 1.74 8.16
CA LEU A 161 -5.92 1.88 9.41
C LEU A 161 -6.56 0.92 10.43
N ASP A 162 -5.89 0.63 11.53
CA ASP A 162 -6.49 -0.04 12.68
C ASP A 162 -6.89 0.99 13.76
N ILE A 163 -7.22 0.49 14.95
CA ILE A 163 -7.68 1.28 16.10
C ILE A 163 -6.57 2.12 16.75
N TYR A 164 -5.30 1.80 16.50
CA TYR A 164 -4.17 2.63 16.93
C TYR A 164 -3.87 3.70 15.90
N GLY A 165 -4.07 3.42 14.62
CA GLY A 165 -4.07 4.46 13.59
C GLY A 165 -2.70 5.09 13.33
N MET A 166 -2.72 6.34 12.89
CA MET A 166 -1.53 7.08 12.47
C MET A 166 -1.48 8.47 13.12
N LEU A 167 -0.35 8.75 13.78
CA LEU A 167 -0.11 10.04 14.44
C LEU A 167 0.86 10.88 13.60
N PHE A 168 0.43 12.08 13.22
CA PHE A 168 1.24 13.01 12.44
C PHE A 168 1.31 14.40 13.06
N THR A 169 2.42 15.09 12.78
CA THR A 169 2.66 16.47 13.22
C THR A 169 2.13 17.45 12.18
N VAL A 170 1.53 18.53 12.65
CA VAL A 170 1.11 19.67 11.86
C VAL A 170 1.85 20.91 12.36
N GLU A 171 2.08 21.88 11.48
CA GLU A 171 2.64 23.18 11.87
C GLU A 171 1.90 23.79 13.08
N GLY A 172 2.58 24.64 13.85
CA GLY A 172 1.99 25.26 15.04
C GLY A 172 1.97 24.37 16.30
N GLY A 173 2.55 23.17 16.25
CA GLY A 173 2.69 22.28 17.41
C GLY A 173 1.51 21.34 17.63
N TYR A 174 0.66 21.20 16.61
CA TYR A 174 -0.46 20.26 16.62
C TYR A 174 0.01 18.84 16.30
N ASN A 175 -0.62 17.87 16.94
CA ASN A 175 -0.52 16.46 16.59
C ASN A 175 -1.92 15.94 16.30
N VAL A 176 -2.06 15.13 15.26
CA VAL A 176 -3.35 14.63 14.82
C VAL A 176 -3.23 13.13 14.67
N ASP A 177 -4.16 12.42 15.29
CA ASP A 177 -4.30 10.98 15.19
C ASP A 177 -5.53 10.65 14.34
N LEU A 178 -5.36 9.79 13.33
CA LEU A 178 -6.44 9.29 12.49
C LEU A 178 -6.44 7.76 12.61
N TRP A 179 -7.58 7.17 12.93
CA TRP A 179 -7.70 5.73 13.14
C TRP A 179 -9.00 5.16 12.57
N SER A 180 -9.06 3.84 12.45
CA SER A 180 -10.28 3.11 12.12
C SER A 180 -10.90 2.50 13.37
N ASN A 181 -12.20 2.69 13.54
CA ASN A 181 -12.99 1.93 14.52
C ASN A 181 -13.38 0.53 13.99
N GLY A 182 -12.96 0.18 12.77
CA GLY A 182 -13.35 -1.05 12.12
C GLY A 182 -14.83 -1.07 11.71
N VAL A 183 -15.32 -2.26 11.37
CA VAL A 183 -16.73 -2.48 11.03
C VAL A 183 -17.54 -2.68 12.30
N VAL A 184 -18.18 -1.61 12.76
CA VAL A 184 -18.95 -1.59 14.01
C VAL A 184 -20.40 -2.03 13.73
N PRO A 185 -20.97 -2.98 14.50
CA PRO A 185 -22.36 -3.38 14.36
C PRO A 185 -23.32 -2.19 14.43
N GLY A 186 -24.17 -2.04 13.41
CA GLY A 186 -25.15 -0.95 13.30
C GLY A 186 -24.64 0.34 12.64
N PHE A 187 -23.32 0.51 12.51
CA PHE A 187 -22.72 1.72 11.92
C PHE A 187 -21.90 1.43 10.64
N GLY A 188 -21.40 0.19 10.49
CA GLY A 188 -20.52 -0.17 9.39
C GLY A 188 -19.08 0.26 9.65
N LEU A 189 -18.29 0.39 8.57
CA LEU A 189 -16.92 0.88 8.68
C LEU A 189 -16.91 2.35 9.08
N THR A 190 -16.23 2.69 10.17
CA THR A 190 -16.14 4.08 10.65
C THR A 190 -14.70 4.44 11.03
N TYR A 191 -14.36 5.72 10.91
CA TYR A 191 -13.06 6.27 11.28
C TYR A 191 -13.23 7.39 12.30
N GLY A 192 -12.20 7.58 13.12
CA GLY A 192 -12.12 8.67 14.08
C GLY A 192 -10.86 9.51 13.83
N VAL A 193 -10.95 10.79 14.18
CA VAL A 193 -9.81 11.69 14.21
C VAL A 193 -9.78 12.47 15.54
N GLY A 194 -8.56 12.63 16.05
CA GLY A 194 -8.21 13.32 17.28
C GLY A 194 -7.13 14.37 16.99
N ASP A 195 -7.15 15.51 17.66
CA ASP A 195 -6.08 16.50 17.59
C ASP A 195 -5.68 16.98 18.98
N SER A 196 -4.40 17.29 19.13
CA SER A 196 -3.82 17.82 20.36
C SER A 196 -2.88 18.96 20.06
N LEU A 197 -2.85 19.95 20.96
CA LEU A 197 -1.92 21.07 20.90
C LEU A 197 -0.99 21.00 22.10
N ASN A 198 0.32 20.87 21.85
CA ASN A 198 1.33 20.70 22.89
C ASN A 198 0.98 19.58 23.89
N GLY A 199 0.41 18.48 23.39
CA GLY A 199 0.03 17.31 24.18
C GLY A 199 -1.32 17.41 24.90
N THR A 200 -1.99 18.58 24.85
CA THR A 200 -3.35 18.73 25.35
C THR A 200 -4.32 18.34 24.24
N VAL A 201 -5.04 17.22 24.42
CA VAL A 201 -6.10 16.80 23.50
C VAL A 201 -7.17 17.90 23.45
N LEU A 202 -7.43 18.40 22.26
CA LEU A 202 -8.35 19.52 22.04
C LEU A 202 -9.77 19.04 21.77
N ASN A 203 -9.91 17.89 21.12
CA ASN A 203 -11.18 17.27 20.84
C ASN A 203 -11.45 16.07 21.74
N THR A 204 -12.47 16.18 22.58
CA THR A 204 -12.98 15.03 23.34
C THR A 204 -14.49 15.01 23.22
N TYR A 205 -15.06 14.39 22.18
CA TYR A 205 -16.51 14.19 22.18
C TYR A 205 -17.00 12.95 21.44
N GLY A 206 -17.80 12.17 22.17
CA GLY A 206 -18.98 11.47 21.65
C GLY A 206 -18.88 9.96 21.61
N GLU A 207 -19.22 9.30 22.72
CA GLU A 207 -19.51 7.86 22.80
C GLU A 207 -20.21 7.33 21.53
N PRO A 208 -19.80 6.15 21.01
CA PRO A 208 -19.02 5.14 21.73
C PRO A 208 -17.49 5.25 21.59
N PHE A 209 -16.94 6.27 20.90
CA PHE A 209 -15.49 6.36 20.67
C PHE A 209 -14.93 7.74 21.04
N SER A 210 -13.73 7.76 21.61
CA SER A 210 -13.00 8.98 21.94
C SER A 210 -12.43 9.64 20.68
N GLY A 211 -13.25 10.37 19.92
CA GLY A 211 -12.79 11.14 18.77
C GLY A 211 -13.91 11.63 17.85
N THR A 212 -13.54 12.43 16.85
CA THR A 212 -14.49 12.98 15.88
C THR A 212 -14.67 12.02 14.71
N SER A 213 -15.92 11.65 14.38
CA SER A 213 -16.19 10.78 13.22
C SER A 213 -15.87 11.48 11.90
N VAL A 214 -15.18 10.76 11.01
CA VAL A 214 -14.77 11.25 9.69
C VAL A 214 -14.97 10.19 8.61
N ASP A 215 -15.17 10.66 7.39
CA ASP A 215 -15.02 9.82 6.20
C ASP A 215 -13.55 9.81 5.79
N VAL A 216 -13.02 8.64 5.40
CA VAL A 216 -11.63 8.47 4.96
C VAL A 216 -11.61 7.84 3.57
N SER A 217 -10.73 8.35 2.72
CA SER A 217 -10.45 7.79 1.40
C SER A 217 -8.95 7.68 1.18
N THR A 218 -8.52 6.59 0.54
CA THR A 218 -7.15 6.40 0.09
C THR A 218 -7.10 5.83 -1.32
N ALA A 219 -6.04 6.15 -2.05
CA ALA A 219 -5.81 5.62 -3.38
C ALA A 219 -4.31 5.51 -3.65
N ALA A 220 -3.89 4.46 -4.35
CA ALA A 220 -2.51 4.29 -4.78
C ALA A 220 -2.09 5.47 -5.67
N THR A 221 -0.99 6.14 -5.31
CA THR A 221 -0.45 7.23 -6.12
C THR A 221 0.24 6.63 -7.35
N PRO A 222 -0.12 7.01 -8.58
CA PRO A 222 0.53 6.47 -9.78
C PRO A 222 2.04 6.72 -9.77
N GLU A 223 2.83 5.66 -9.93
CA GLU A 223 4.27 5.78 -10.07
C GLU A 223 4.62 6.45 -11.41
N PRO A 224 5.37 7.58 -11.41
CA PRO A 224 5.75 8.27 -12.65
C PRO A 224 6.59 7.40 -13.61
N GLY A 225 7.30 6.41 -13.08
CA GLY A 225 8.24 5.57 -13.83
C GLY A 225 7.59 4.41 -14.59
N THR A 226 6.51 3.81 -14.09
CA THR A 226 5.90 2.62 -14.72
C THR A 226 5.25 2.94 -16.05
N LEU A 227 4.63 4.11 -16.19
CA LEU A 227 4.09 4.58 -17.47
C LEU A 227 5.18 4.85 -18.50
N LEU A 228 6.31 5.42 -18.09
CA LEU A 228 7.46 5.64 -18.97
C LEU A 228 8.11 4.31 -19.37
N LEU A 229 8.25 3.37 -18.43
CA LEU A 229 8.82 2.05 -18.68
C LEU A 229 7.92 1.22 -19.61
N LEU A 230 6.61 1.24 -19.39
CA LEU A 230 5.63 0.63 -20.28
C LEU A 230 5.63 1.30 -21.66
N GLY A 231 5.66 2.64 -21.67
CA GLY A 231 5.66 3.47 -22.87
C GLY A 231 6.92 3.35 -23.73
N THR A 232 8.07 3.00 -23.15
CA THR A 232 9.33 2.76 -23.88
C THR A 232 9.58 1.28 -24.16
N GLY A 233 9.14 0.40 -23.26
CA GLY A 233 9.24 -1.05 -23.41
C GLY A 233 8.42 -1.60 -24.58
N LEU A 234 7.17 -1.16 -24.74
CA LEU A 234 6.28 -1.63 -25.81
C LEU A 234 6.79 -1.29 -27.23
N PRO A 235 7.19 -0.03 -27.53
CA PRO A 235 7.80 0.31 -28.82
C PRO A 235 9.14 -0.39 -29.06
N GLY A 236 9.98 -0.52 -28.03
CA GLY A 236 11.23 -1.28 -28.10
C GLY A 236 10.97 -2.74 -28.49
N MET A 237 9.95 -3.37 -27.90
CA MET A 237 9.53 -4.72 -28.22
C MET A 237 9.02 -4.85 -29.67
N LEU A 238 8.20 -3.90 -30.13
CA LEU A 238 7.71 -3.86 -31.52
C LEU A 238 8.85 -3.70 -32.52
N LEU A 239 9.89 -2.91 -32.20
CA LEU A 239 11.09 -2.78 -33.03
C LEU A 239 11.90 -4.07 -33.12
N VAL A 240 12.08 -4.79 -32.00
CA VAL A 240 12.77 -6.09 -31.98
C VAL A 240 11.99 -7.15 -32.76
N LEU A 241 10.66 -7.20 -32.59
CA LEU A 241 9.77 -8.09 -33.34
C LEU A 241 9.84 -7.79 -34.84
N ARG A 242 9.79 -6.51 -35.25
CA ARG A 242 9.94 -6.09 -36.64
C ARG A 242 11.27 -6.53 -37.25
N ARG A 243 12.39 -6.36 -36.52
CA ARG A 243 13.72 -6.81 -36.98
C ARG A 243 13.78 -8.32 -37.19
N LYS A 244 13.20 -9.11 -36.27
CA LYS A 244 13.20 -10.58 -36.38
C LYS A 244 12.27 -11.13 -37.47
N LEU A 245 11.19 -10.43 -37.79
CA LEU A 245 10.28 -10.80 -38.88
C LEU A 245 10.81 -10.37 -40.25
N GLY A 246 11.45 -9.20 -40.35
CA GLY A 246 12.07 -8.71 -41.59
C GLY A 246 13.25 -9.56 -42.07
N SER A 247 14.11 -10.05 -41.15
CA SER A 247 15.19 -10.99 -41.51
C SER A 247 14.70 -12.38 -41.94
N ALA A 248 13.42 -12.73 -41.71
CA ALA A 248 12.85 -14.01 -42.15
C ALA A 248 12.25 -13.96 -43.56
N ALA A 249 12.09 -12.77 -44.15
CA ALA A 249 11.52 -12.58 -45.49
C ALA A 249 12.57 -12.49 -46.62
N ASN A 250 13.85 -12.37 -46.27
CA ASN A 250 14.98 -12.24 -47.21
C ASN A 250 15.91 -13.47 -47.22
N ALA A 251 15.46 -14.61 -46.70
CA ALA A 251 16.21 -15.88 -46.70
C ALA A 251 15.42 -16.98 -47.41
#